data_AF-A0A8D8FEX7-F1
#
_entry.id   AF-A0A8D8FEX7-F1
#
_cell.length_a   1.000
_cell.length_b   1.000
_cell.length_c   1.000
_cell.angle_alpha   90.00
_cell.angle_beta   90.00
_cell.angle_gamma   90.00
#
_symmetry.space_group_name_H-M   'P 1'
#
loop_
_entity.id
_entity.type
_entity.pdbx_description
1 polymer ?
#
loop_
_entity_poly.entity_id
_entity_poly.type
_entity_poly.pdbx_seq_one_letter_code
_entity_poly.pdbx_strand_id
1 'polypeptide(L)'
;MDNLFCAGKERELADCHFDGWGHSDCEPSEAAGVICQDDQQEEQDGEEESLTEKPIPERLKPKMARLETAEGFEMRLAGGRIPNEGRVEVRIAGKPWGSICADGWSLLEGNVV
;
A
#
# COMPACT_ATOMS: atom_id res chain seq x y z
N MET A 1 -11.20 -9.44 -2.83
CA MET A 1 -11.46 -8.29 -1.94
C MET A 1 -12.09 -7.25 -2.84
N ASP A 2 -13.23 -6.70 -2.44
CA ASP A 2 -14.13 -5.99 -3.36
C ASP A 2 -14.81 -4.81 -2.67
N ASN A 3 -15.24 -3.82 -3.45
CA ASN A 3 -15.78 -2.53 -2.99
C ASN A 3 -14.85 -1.90 -1.93
N LEU A 4 -13.57 -1.78 -2.27
CA LEU A 4 -12.55 -1.27 -1.36
C LEU A 4 -12.61 0.26 -1.32
N PHE A 5 -12.79 0.80 -0.11
CA PHE A 5 -12.83 2.23 0.14
C PHE A 5 -11.85 2.60 1.26
N CYS A 6 -10.82 3.35 0.89
CA CYS A 6 -9.81 3.91 1.78
C CYS A 6 -9.96 5.44 1.87
N ALA A 7 -9.54 6.01 3.00
CA ALA A 7 -9.27 7.44 3.15
C ALA A 7 -7.89 7.82 2.59
N GLY A 8 -7.04 6.84 2.29
CA GLY A 8 -5.68 7.00 1.78
C GLY A 8 -4.63 7.24 2.87
N LYS A 9 -4.96 6.93 4.13
CA LYS A 9 -4.09 7.17 5.31
C LYS A 9 -4.01 5.94 6.23
N GLU A 10 -4.70 4.89 5.86
CA GLU A 10 -4.65 3.58 6.46
C GLU A 10 -3.22 3.01 6.40
N ARG A 11 -2.91 2.05 7.28
CA ARG A 11 -1.58 1.43 7.30
C ARG A 11 -1.50 0.22 6.41
N GLU A 12 -2.62 -0.47 6.23
CA GLU A 12 -2.75 -1.65 5.37
C GLU A 12 -4.12 -1.61 4.69
N LEU A 13 -4.23 -2.23 3.51
CA LEU A 13 -5.51 -2.35 2.81
C LEU A 13 -6.58 -3.09 3.63
N ALA A 14 -6.16 -3.93 4.58
CA ALA A 14 -7.05 -4.61 5.51
C ALA A 14 -7.75 -3.66 6.51
N ASP A 15 -7.23 -2.44 6.71
CA ASP A 15 -7.84 -1.41 7.57
C ASP A 15 -8.93 -0.61 6.84
N CYS A 16 -8.97 -0.66 5.51
CA CYS A 16 -9.97 0.02 4.71
C CYS A 16 -11.34 -0.68 4.81
N HIS A 17 -12.40 0.01 4.37
CA HIS A 17 -13.71 -0.62 4.27
C HIS A 17 -13.81 -1.47 3.00
N PHE A 18 -14.38 -2.67 3.10
CA PHE A 18 -14.65 -3.59 1.98
C PHE A 18 -15.73 -4.60 2.39
N ASP A 19 -16.28 -5.34 1.42
CA ASP A 19 -17.40 -6.29 1.63
C ASP A 19 -17.03 -7.57 2.41
N GLY A 20 -15.77 -7.70 2.83
CA GLY A 20 -15.25 -8.85 3.56
C GLY A 20 -14.42 -9.82 2.71
N TRP A 21 -13.68 -10.70 3.39
CA TRP A 21 -12.74 -11.61 2.74
C TRP A 21 -13.44 -12.73 1.98
N GLY A 22 -13.07 -12.90 0.71
CA GLY A 22 -13.64 -13.94 -0.15
C GLY A 22 -15.07 -13.65 -0.62
N HIS A 23 -15.57 -12.44 -0.41
CA HIS A 23 -16.82 -11.95 -0.97
C HIS A 23 -16.50 -10.97 -2.11
N SER A 24 -16.56 -11.46 -3.34
CA SER A 24 -16.34 -10.67 -4.57
C SER A 24 -16.92 -11.43 -5.76
N ASP A 25 -17.55 -10.72 -6.70
CA ASP A 25 -18.03 -11.27 -7.98
C ASP A 25 -17.10 -10.95 -9.15
N CYS A 26 -15.93 -10.38 -8.86
CA CYS A 26 -14.99 -9.90 -9.85
C CYS A 26 -14.34 -11.01 -10.70
N GLU A 27 -14.18 -10.70 -11.97
CA GLU A 27 -13.44 -11.49 -12.94
C GLU A 27 -11.93 -11.26 -12.82
N PRO A 28 -11.07 -12.18 -13.31
CA PRO A 28 -9.62 -11.99 -13.31
C PRO A 28 -9.15 -10.72 -14.05
N SER A 29 -9.93 -10.22 -15.00
CA SER A 29 -9.67 -8.97 -15.75
C SER A 29 -9.93 -7.70 -14.94
N GLU A 30 -10.62 -7.80 -13.81
CA GLU A 30 -10.98 -6.68 -12.95
C GLU A 30 -9.99 -6.53 -11.79
N ALA A 31 -8.82 -7.17 -11.87
CA ALA A 31 -7.82 -7.08 -10.84
C ALA A 31 -7.14 -5.69 -10.82
N ALA A 32 -7.17 -5.05 -9.65
CA ALA A 32 -6.53 -3.77 -9.41
C ALA A 32 -5.00 -3.85 -9.43
N GLY A 33 -4.37 -2.74 -9.80
CA GLY A 33 -2.92 -2.58 -9.84
C GLY A 33 -2.48 -1.18 -9.48
N VAL A 34 -1.18 -1.05 -9.21
CA VAL A 34 -0.53 0.23 -8.91
C VAL A 34 0.75 0.39 -9.70
N ILE A 35 1.15 1.64 -9.84
CA ILE A 35 2.50 2.07 -10.21
C ILE A 35 2.91 3.05 -9.11
N CYS A 36 3.77 2.61 -8.20
CA CYS A 36 4.23 3.41 -7.07
C CYS A 36 5.43 4.26 -7.48
N GLN A 37 5.54 5.44 -6.89
CA GLN A 37 6.78 6.20 -6.94
C GLN A 37 7.83 5.50 -6.06
N ASP A 38 9.10 5.65 -6.41
CA ASP A 38 10.18 5.25 -5.51
C ASP A 38 10.19 6.19 -4.29
N ASP A 39 10.34 5.63 -3.08
CA ASP A 39 10.54 6.38 -1.82
C ASP A 39 11.86 7.17 -1.78
N GLN A 40 12.49 7.43 -2.93
CA GLN A 40 13.70 8.24 -3.09
C GLN A 40 13.40 9.75 -3.19
N GLN A 41 12.18 10.19 -2.89
CA GLN A 41 11.80 11.61 -2.85
C GLN A 41 11.41 12.06 -1.44
N GLU A 42 12.36 11.98 -0.51
CA GLU A 42 12.38 12.81 0.71
C GLU A 42 13.75 13.48 0.88
N GLU A 43 14.32 14.05 -0.17
CA GLU A 43 15.26 15.17 -0.04
C GLU A 43 15.08 16.10 -1.26
N GLN A 44 14.75 17.38 -1.00
CA GLN A 44 14.66 18.50 -1.95
C GLN A 44 13.30 18.77 -2.60
N ASP A 45 12.39 19.35 -1.83
CA ASP A 45 11.51 20.44 -2.30
C ASP A 45 11.16 21.34 -1.10
N GLY A 46 12.13 22.18 -0.74
CA GLY A 46 12.02 23.07 0.41
C GLY A 46 13.25 23.96 0.54
N GLU A 47 13.70 24.55 -0.57
CA GLU A 47 14.78 25.53 -0.55
C GLU A 47 14.22 26.91 -0.92
N GLU A 48 13.56 27.54 0.06
CA GLU A 48 13.56 28.99 0.14
C GLU A 48 13.70 29.43 1.62
N GLU A 49 14.81 30.13 1.86
CA GLU A 49 15.17 30.98 3.01
C GLU A 49 15.89 30.37 4.24
N SER A 50 17.22 30.60 4.20
CA SER A 50 17.95 31.36 5.23
C SER A 50 18.63 30.60 6.38
N LEU A 51 19.89 30.29 6.12
CA LEU A 51 21.07 30.42 7.00
C LEU A 51 21.05 29.77 8.40
N THR A 52 21.81 28.67 8.48
CA THR A 52 22.58 28.13 9.62
C THR A 52 21.82 27.51 10.80
N GLU A 53 21.78 26.16 10.85
CA GLU A 53 22.10 25.38 12.06
C GLU A 53 22.34 23.87 11.79
N LYS A 54 23.48 23.39 12.30
CA LYS A 54 24.01 22.02 12.60
C LYS A 54 23.33 20.74 12.04
N PRO A 55 24.12 19.68 11.72
CA PRO A 55 23.59 18.41 11.24
C PRO A 55 22.79 17.71 12.34
N ILE A 56 21.53 17.43 12.05
CA ILE A 56 20.64 16.63 12.88
C ILE A 56 21.12 15.18 12.76
N PRO A 57 21.45 14.47 13.85
CA PRO A 57 21.86 13.07 13.76
C PRO A 57 20.71 12.24 13.18
N GLU A 58 21.04 11.30 12.28
CA GLU A 58 20.15 10.29 11.70
C GLU A 58 19.12 9.82 12.75
N ARG A 59 17.93 10.43 12.70
CA ARG A 59 16.83 10.05 13.58
C ARG A 59 16.36 8.70 13.08
N LEU A 60 16.82 7.67 13.77
CA LEU A 60 16.15 6.40 14.01
C LEU A 60 15.01 6.17 13.03
N LYS A 61 15.32 5.49 11.91
CA LYS A 61 14.28 4.78 11.15
C LYS A 61 13.37 4.15 12.19
N PRO A 62 12.07 4.47 12.23
CA PRO A 62 11.20 3.82 13.18
C PRO A 62 11.32 2.34 12.84
N LYS A 63 11.99 1.57 13.70
CA LYS A 63 11.68 0.16 13.81
C LYS A 63 10.26 0.19 14.33
N MET A 64 9.30 0.30 13.41
CA MET A 64 7.93 -0.08 13.68
C MET A 64 8.07 -1.53 14.07
N ALA A 65 8.17 -1.75 15.38
CA ALA A 65 8.05 -3.06 15.96
C ALA A 65 6.76 -3.60 15.35
N ARG A 66 6.90 -4.67 14.56
CA ARG A 66 5.81 -5.49 14.05
C ARG A 66 4.98 -5.89 15.26
N LEU A 67 4.03 -5.05 15.63
CA LEU A 67 3.01 -5.37 16.60
C LEU A 67 2.00 -6.15 15.79
N GLU A 68 2.19 -7.47 15.76
CA GLU A 68 1.22 -8.50 15.37
C GLU A 68 0.07 -7.93 14.52
N THR A 69 0.33 -7.75 13.22
CA THR A 69 -0.74 -7.48 12.27
C THR A 69 -1.75 -8.61 12.40
N ALA A 70 -3.00 -8.24 12.63
CA ALA A 70 -4.10 -9.14 12.94
C ALA A 70 -4.09 -10.34 11.98
N GLU A 71 -3.73 -11.51 12.51
CA GLU A 71 -3.85 -12.84 11.89
C GLU A 71 -3.56 -12.92 10.38
N GLY A 72 -2.30 -12.67 9.99
CA GLY A 72 -1.71 -13.22 8.77
C GLY A 72 -2.11 -12.57 7.46
N PHE A 73 -2.46 -11.27 7.47
CA PHE A 73 -2.55 -10.48 6.24
C PHE A 73 -1.16 -10.27 5.61
N GLU A 74 -1.04 -10.55 4.32
CA GLU A 74 0.16 -10.33 3.52
C GLU A 74 -0.21 -9.75 2.16
N MET A 75 0.62 -8.83 1.65
CA MET A 75 0.44 -8.20 0.35
C MET A 75 1.69 -8.31 -0.51
N ARG A 76 1.50 -8.30 -1.84
CA ARG A 76 2.59 -8.21 -2.82
C ARG A 76 2.12 -7.57 -4.12
N LEU A 77 3.07 -7.03 -4.87
CA LEU A 77 2.88 -6.74 -6.29
C LEU A 77 3.27 -7.97 -7.11
N ALA A 78 2.39 -8.36 -8.04
CA ALA A 78 2.59 -9.48 -8.94
C ALA A 78 2.60 -9.01 -10.40
N GLY A 79 3.58 -9.49 -11.16
CA GLY A 79 3.80 -9.04 -12.53
C GLY A 79 4.54 -7.71 -12.58
N GLY A 80 4.16 -6.83 -13.51
CA GLY A 80 4.84 -5.56 -13.75
C GLY A 80 6.07 -5.68 -14.64
N ARG A 81 6.44 -4.57 -15.27
CA ARG A 81 7.66 -4.39 -16.08
C ARG A 81 8.76 -3.68 -15.30
N ILE A 82 8.41 -3.00 -14.21
CA ILE A 82 9.32 -2.35 -13.27
C ILE A 82 9.05 -2.83 -11.83
N PRO A 83 10.00 -2.69 -10.90
CA PRO A 83 9.85 -3.21 -9.54
C PRO A 83 8.70 -2.59 -8.74
N ASN A 84 8.29 -1.36 -9.08
CA ASN A 84 7.29 -0.59 -8.34
C ASN A 84 5.92 -0.62 -9.02
N GLU A 85 5.67 -1.57 -9.91
CA GLU A 85 4.35 -1.73 -10.50
C GLU A 85 3.89 -3.17 -10.46
N GLY A 86 2.58 -3.36 -10.47
CA GLY A 86 2.00 -4.67 -10.62
C GLY A 86 0.55 -4.73 -10.19
N ARG A 87 -0.02 -5.92 -10.38
CA ARG A 87 -1.31 -6.27 -9.79
C ARG A 87 -1.14 -6.42 -8.29
N VAL A 88 -2.05 -5.83 -7.52
CA VAL A 88 -2.06 -5.96 -6.06
C VAL A 88 -2.67 -7.30 -5.69
N GLU A 89 -1.89 -8.15 -5.03
CA GLU A 89 -2.35 -9.44 -4.51
C GLU A 89 -2.24 -9.46 -2.98
N VAL A 90 -3.25 -10.04 -2.34
CA VAL A 90 -3.35 -10.17 -0.89
C VAL A 90 -3.69 -11.59 -0.47
N ARG A 91 -3.26 -11.99 0.73
CA ARG A 91 -3.69 -13.25 1.37
C ARG A 91 -3.88 -13.04 2.86
N ILE A 92 -4.71 -13.87 3.47
CA ILE A 92 -4.91 -13.97 4.92
C ILE A 92 -4.55 -15.37 5.41
N ALA A 93 -4.05 -15.49 6.64
CA ALA A 93 -3.53 -16.71 7.30
C ALA A 93 -3.92 -18.05 6.63
N GLY A 94 -3.01 -18.62 5.85
CA GLY A 94 -3.15 -19.95 5.24
C GLY A 94 -4.07 -20.03 4.01
N LYS A 95 -4.67 -18.92 3.56
CA LYS A 95 -5.44 -18.84 2.31
C LYS A 95 -4.52 -18.59 1.11
N PRO A 96 -4.95 -18.99 -0.10
CA PRO A 96 -4.22 -18.65 -1.33
C PRO A 96 -4.21 -17.13 -1.56
N TRP A 97 -3.29 -16.70 -2.42
CA TRP A 97 -3.28 -15.33 -2.94
C TRP A 97 -4.54 -15.04 -3.74
N GLY A 98 -5.14 -13.89 -3.48
CA GLY A 98 -6.27 -13.36 -4.24
C GLY A 98 -5.97 -11.94 -4.74
N SER A 99 -6.71 -11.51 -5.77
CA SER A 99 -6.64 -10.14 -6.27
C SER A 99 -7.67 -9.25 -5.58
N ILE A 100 -7.42 -7.94 -5.64
CA ILE A 100 -8.39 -6.91 -5.27
C ILE A 100 -9.14 -6.48 -6.53
N CYS A 101 -10.43 -6.23 -6.42
CA CYS A 101 -11.25 -5.73 -7.52
C CYS A 101 -10.96 -4.27 -7.81
N ALA A 102 -11.07 -3.89 -9.08
CA ALA A 102 -10.90 -2.52 -9.54
C ALA A 102 -12.13 -1.64 -9.22
N ASP A 103 -13.24 -2.23 -8.78
CA ASP A 103 -14.43 -1.49 -8.37
C ASP A 103 -14.15 -0.69 -7.11
N GLY A 104 -14.23 0.64 -7.25
CA GLY A 104 -13.83 1.58 -6.19
C GLY A 104 -12.33 1.85 -6.11
N TRP A 105 -11.50 1.20 -6.94
CA TRP A 105 -10.04 1.37 -6.89
C TRP A 105 -9.60 2.73 -7.46
N SER A 106 -9.06 3.59 -6.60
CA SER A 106 -8.59 4.93 -6.93
C SER A 106 -7.18 5.21 -6.39
N LEU A 107 -6.75 6.46 -6.48
CA LEU A 107 -5.51 6.91 -5.84
C LEU A 107 -5.57 6.82 -4.32
N LEU A 108 -6.75 6.81 -3.69
CA LEU A 108 -6.86 6.68 -2.24
C LEU A 108 -6.48 5.28 -1.78
N GLU A 109 -6.99 4.25 -2.44
CA GLU A 109 -6.63 2.85 -2.18
C GLU A 109 -5.19 2.60 -2.58
N GLY A 110 -4.77 3.14 -3.73
CA GLY A 110 -3.38 3.05 -4.20
C GLY A 110 -2.36 3.68 -3.26
N ASN A 111 -2.72 4.72 -2.49
CA ASN A 111 -1.82 5.38 -1.54
C ASN A 111 -1.55 4.56 -0.26
N VAL A 112 -2.34 3.51 -0.03
CA VAL A 112 -2.15 2.58 1.10
C VAL A 112 -1.24 1.40 0.70
N VAL A 113 -0.88 1.29 -0.59
CA VAL A 113 -0.01 0.25 -1.15
C VAL A 113 1.46 0.64 -1.09
#